data_AF-A0A349QVZ5-F1
#
_entry.id   AF-A0A349QVZ5-F1
#
_cell.length_a   1.000
_cell.length_b   1.000
_cell.length_c   1.000
_cell.angle_alpha   90.00
_cell.angle_beta   90.00
_cell.angle_gamma   90.00
#
_symmetry.space_group_name_H-M   'P 1'
#
loop_
_entity.id
_entity.type
_entity.pdbx_description
1 polymer ?
#
loop_
_entity_poly.entity_id
_entity_poly.type
_entity_poly.pdbx_seq_one_letter_code
_entity_poly.pdbx_strand_id
1 'polypeptide(L)'
;FSSEVIGVSQKGEFIETTGRLMLSIKSSQKNTLQFGDLLWLKGQPREIAPPFNPMEFDYRAYLKRQYVYHELFAVSGQYKLISRQETTTFSLIALALQMRRYFLLKLRPHIKGDENFAIVSALLYGSRSDISAESIQAFTNTGTIHVLSVSGMHVAVLFGFLSLIFKRIAWPSYLRWLPLILLWSMIWIYAFIAGLDPPITRAAIMISFVLCAQHFKRGFSTLNSLIIAAVLILLIVPRAVADVGFQLSFLAVLGMTICSPLVEAFLPVKRPILRLLRDTLAVSVAAQILTTPLSLYYFGQFPTYFLVANLLVDFPSTLAMYLGFIMTINPMEGINDLMGLLLEHLIAFILYGLKCIDRWAFSTIKVDPMGLELLFLTYFALFSCLYAFQWKDKKYVWLGGCCAIGMLLITVQKRLENKDAERFRVYNTKQELTIGYFKGGRGIIYSTFDSLQARGLQYACGREIQLLTKEEVQFVALHGQERKNYLVTLPLGKIAILCHAVETIPHADLVIVRKNLLNGLPRLLRQIRPKLVILDGSNSQEKSKHIQRTLDSLGIQNYLMKDNFAYVWDKENL
;
A
#
# COMPACT_ATOMS: atom_id res chain seq x y z
N PHE A 1 0.64 12.57 10.22
CA PHE A 1 2.10 12.73 10.06
C PHE A 1 2.79 12.25 11.33
N SER A 2 4.05 11.81 11.26
CA SER A 2 4.82 11.43 12.46
C SER A 2 5.31 12.68 13.19
N SER A 3 5.21 12.69 14.52
CA SER A 3 5.72 13.75 15.39
C SER A 3 6.65 13.18 16.45
N GLU A 4 7.70 13.92 16.80
CA GLU A 4 8.54 13.60 17.97
C GLU A 4 7.87 14.10 19.25
N VAL A 5 7.87 13.28 20.28
CA VAL A 5 7.35 13.60 21.60
C VAL A 5 8.50 14.13 22.43
N ILE A 6 8.34 15.33 23.00
CA ILE A 6 9.31 15.97 23.89
C ILE A 6 8.94 15.84 25.37
N GLY A 7 7.66 15.58 25.66
CA GLY A 7 7.16 15.49 27.02
C GLY A 7 5.66 15.19 27.08
N VAL A 8 5.21 14.77 28.25
CA VAL A 8 3.81 14.45 28.56
C VAL A 8 3.44 15.12 29.87
N SER A 9 2.25 15.73 29.94
CA SER A 9 1.72 16.22 31.21
C SER A 9 0.87 15.14 31.88
N GLN A 10 1.27 14.73 33.08
CA GLN A 10 0.53 13.75 33.90
C GLN A 10 0.27 14.35 35.28
N LYS A 11 -1.00 14.39 35.71
CA LYS A 11 -1.44 14.96 37.00
C LYS A 11 -0.99 16.42 37.25
N GLY A 12 -0.80 17.20 36.18
CA GLY A 12 -0.38 18.61 36.27
C GLY A 12 1.13 18.83 36.26
N GLU A 13 1.93 17.76 36.32
CA GLU A 13 3.39 17.83 36.15
C GLU A 13 3.77 17.53 34.71
N PHE A 14 4.78 18.24 34.19
CA PHE A 14 5.36 17.97 32.88
C PHE A 14 6.55 17.01 33.04
N ILE A 15 6.47 15.87 32.37
CA ILE A 15 7.50 14.84 32.38
C ILE A 15 8.14 14.83 31.01
N GLU A 16 9.44 15.10 30.94
CA GLU A 16 10.21 14.95 29.71
C GLU A 16 10.20 13.48 29.27
N THR A 17 9.88 13.25 28.01
CA THR A 17 9.85 11.90 27.44
C THR A 17 10.24 11.96 25.99
N THR A 18 10.67 10.82 25.45
CA THR A 18 11.11 10.71 24.06
C THR A 18 10.32 9.61 23.35
N GLY A 19 10.11 9.79 22.07
CA GLY A 19 9.42 8.81 21.24
C GLY A 19 8.84 9.43 19.99
N ARG A 20 8.27 8.59 19.12
CA ARG A 20 7.53 9.04 17.95
C ARG A 20 6.08 8.64 18.05
N LEU A 21 5.21 9.58 17.69
CA LEU A 21 3.76 9.46 17.72
C LEU A 21 3.21 9.67 16.32
N MET A 22 2.29 8.81 15.86
CA MET A 22 1.52 9.08 14.66
C MET A 22 0.40 10.04 15.00
N LEU A 23 0.45 11.26 14.45
CA LEU A 23 -0.56 12.27 14.71
C LEU A 23 -1.49 12.46 13.50
N SER A 24 -2.79 12.33 13.75
CA SER A 24 -3.84 12.62 12.79
C SER A 24 -4.69 13.77 13.30
N ILE A 25 -4.65 14.91 12.59
CA ILE A 25 -5.39 16.11 12.97
C ILE A 25 -6.56 16.30 12.01
N LYS A 26 -7.78 16.31 12.54
CA LYS A 26 -8.96 16.72 11.78
C LYS A 26 -9.12 18.23 11.91
N SER A 27 -8.67 18.95 10.89
CA SER A 27 -8.86 20.41 10.78
C SER A 27 -9.97 20.72 9.78
N SER A 28 -10.82 21.70 10.10
CA SER A 28 -11.85 22.24 9.21
C SER A 28 -11.26 23.21 8.16
N GLN A 29 -10.06 23.72 8.40
CA GLN A 29 -9.29 24.55 7.47
C GLN A 29 -8.08 23.78 6.93
N LYS A 30 -7.57 24.15 5.75
CA LYS A 30 -6.29 23.61 5.24
C LYS A 30 -5.21 23.80 6.31
N ASN A 31 -4.62 22.69 6.77
CA ASN A 31 -3.62 22.70 7.84
C ASN A 31 -2.45 23.63 7.45
N THR A 32 -2.17 24.62 8.29
CA THR A 32 -1.04 25.56 8.12
C THR A 32 0.23 25.11 8.83
N LEU A 33 0.17 23.93 9.46
CA LEU A 33 1.26 23.33 10.21
C LEU A 33 2.46 23.04 9.31
N GLN A 34 3.63 23.31 9.84
CA GLN A 34 4.90 23.10 9.17
C GLN A 34 5.74 22.08 9.95
N PHE A 35 6.67 21.45 9.24
CA PHE A 35 7.68 20.63 9.90
C PHE A 35 8.45 21.49 10.90
N GLY A 36 8.55 21.01 12.14
CA GLY A 36 9.21 21.74 13.22
C GLY A 36 8.27 22.46 14.19
N ASP A 37 7.01 22.69 13.81
CA ASP A 37 6.03 23.33 14.69
C ASP A 37 5.85 22.54 16.00
N LEU A 38 5.91 23.25 17.12
CA LEU A 38 5.72 22.66 18.44
C LEU A 38 4.23 22.70 18.83
N LEU A 39 3.66 21.51 19.06
CA LEU A 39 2.24 21.34 19.35
C LEU A 39 2.02 20.83 20.76
N TRP A 40 1.09 21.45 21.49
CA TRP A 40 0.49 20.90 22.69
C TRP A 40 -0.75 20.09 22.29
N LEU A 41 -0.81 18.82 22.67
CA LEU A 41 -1.88 17.90 22.29
C LEU A 41 -2.63 17.42 23.52
N LYS A 42 -3.96 17.52 23.49
CA LYS A 42 -4.84 17.00 24.52
C LYS A 42 -5.43 15.67 24.08
N GLY A 43 -5.03 14.60 24.76
CA GLY A 43 -5.59 13.26 24.56
C GLY A 43 -4.66 12.19 25.10
N GLN A 44 -5.14 10.95 25.12
CA GLN A 44 -4.33 9.79 25.47
C GLN A 44 -3.84 9.11 24.19
N PRO A 45 -2.53 9.00 23.96
CA PRO A 45 -1.98 8.18 22.90
C PRO A 45 -2.52 6.76 23.01
N ARG A 46 -2.95 6.19 21.88
CA ARG A 46 -3.41 4.80 21.80
C ARG A 46 -2.37 3.99 21.07
N GLU A 47 -2.21 2.74 21.46
CA GLU A 47 -1.39 1.83 20.67
C GLU A 47 -2.01 1.65 19.28
N ILE A 48 -1.17 1.60 18.25
CA ILE A 48 -1.63 1.39 16.87
C ILE A 48 -2.29 0.01 16.79
N ALA A 49 -3.53 -0.02 16.30
CA ALA A 49 -4.29 -1.26 16.20
C ALA A 49 -3.62 -2.27 15.24
N PRO A 50 -3.67 -3.58 15.56
CA PRO A 50 -3.25 -4.62 14.62
C PRO A 50 -4.14 -4.61 13.36
N PRO A 51 -3.69 -5.23 12.25
CA PRO A 51 -4.55 -5.42 11.08
C PRO A 51 -5.79 -6.20 11.50
N PHE A 52 -6.95 -5.66 11.16
CA PHE A 52 -8.20 -6.31 11.48
C PHE A 52 -8.60 -7.28 10.41
N ASN A 53 -8.05 -7.32 9.19
CA ASN A 53 -8.46 -8.30 8.20
C ASN A 53 -7.28 -9.20 7.77
N PRO A 54 -7.46 -10.52 7.57
CA PRO A 54 -6.50 -11.39 6.94
C PRO A 54 -6.12 -10.80 5.60
N MET A 55 -4.83 -10.82 5.32
CA MET A 55 -4.27 -10.25 4.11
C MET A 55 -4.41 -8.72 3.98
N GLU A 56 -4.87 -8.03 5.03
CA GLU A 56 -4.73 -6.57 5.14
C GLU A 56 -3.25 -6.23 5.39
N PHE A 57 -2.86 -5.05 4.92
CA PHE A 57 -1.55 -4.52 5.22
C PHE A 57 -1.38 -4.33 6.75
N ASP A 58 -0.36 -4.95 7.33
CA ASP A 58 -0.04 -4.77 8.75
C ASP A 58 0.62 -3.40 8.98
N TYR A 59 -0.24 -2.38 9.11
CA TYR A 59 0.15 -1.00 9.35
C TYR A 59 0.89 -0.83 10.68
N ARG A 60 0.54 -1.61 11.71
CA ARG A 60 1.22 -1.61 13.02
C ARG A 60 2.65 -2.08 12.88
N ALA A 61 2.89 -3.22 12.24
CA ALA A 61 4.24 -3.72 12.02
C ALA A 61 5.07 -2.75 11.15
N TYR A 62 4.45 -2.14 10.14
CA TYR A 62 5.09 -1.11 9.32
C TYR A 62 5.56 0.09 10.15
N LEU A 63 4.67 0.69 10.95
CA LEU A 63 5.00 1.83 11.80
C LEU A 63 5.98 1.48 12.93
N LYS A 64 5.88 0.28 13.49
CA LYS A 64 6.84 -0.25 14.48
C LYS A 64 8.27 -0.26 13.94
N ARG A 65 8.45 -0.61 12.66
CA ARG A 65 9.78 -0.55 12.00
C ARG A 65 10.32 0.88 11.95
N GLN A 66 9.46 1.88 11.90
CA GLN A 66 9.78 3.32 11.93
C GLN A 66 9.85 3.92 13.34
N TYR A 67 9.80 3.09 14.39
CA TYR A 67 9.79 3.47 15.80
C TYR A 67 8.53 4.24 16.23
N VAL A 68 7.42 4.08 15.50
CA VAL A 68 6.13 4.67 15.84
C VAL A 68 5.22 3.56 16.38
N TYR A 69 4.87 3.65 17.67
CA TYR A 69 4.09 2.62 18.37
C TYR A 69 2.68 3.07 18.74
N HIS A 70 2.52 4.37 18.91
CA HIS A 70 1.28 4.98 19.33
C HIS A 70 0.77 5.96 18.28
N GLU A 71 -0.54 6.13 18.25
CA GLU A 71 -1.22 7.15 17.48
C GLU A 71 -2.08 8.03 18.37
N LEU A 72 -2.30 9.26 17.92
CA LEU A 72 -3.23 10.18 18.53
C LEU A 72 -4.07 10.85 17.43
N PHE A 73 -5.39 10.81 17.61
CA PHE A 73 -6.31 11.55 16.77
C PHE A 73 -6.75 12.81 17.52
N ALA A 74 -6.40 13.98 17.00
CA ALA A 74 -6.77 15.27 17.57
C ALA A 74 -7.83 15.95 16.69
N VAL A 75 -8.92 16.39 17.30
CA VAL A 75 -9.90 17.27 16.64
C VAL A 75 -9.64 18.73 16.98
N SER A 76 -10.32 19.65 16.28
CA SER A 76 -10.26 21.09 16.57
C SER A 76 -10.47 21.37 18.07
N GLY A 77 -9.59 22.20 18.67
CA GLY A 77 -9.57 22.49 20.10
C GLY A 77 -8.81 21.50 20.98
N GLN A 78 -8.37 20.35 20.45
CA GLN A 78 -7.50 19.39 21.15
C GLN A 78 -6.03 19.53 20.82
N TYR A 79 -5.66 20.53 20.02
CA TYR A 79 -4.27 20.89 19.79
C TYR A 79 -4.09 22.40 19.85
N LYS A 80 -2.93 22.84 20.34
CA LYS A 80 -2.52 24.24 20.36
C LYS A 80 -1.10 24.34 19.81
N LEU A 81 -0.90 25.25 18.86
CA LEU A 81 0.44 25.62 18.42
C LEU A 81 1.10 26.43 19.54
N ILE A 82 2.16 25.88 20.14
CA ILE A 82 2.92 26.55 21.21
C ILE A 82 3.90 27.53 20.58
N SER A 83 4.64 27.04 19.58
CA SER A 83 5.66 27.80 18.88
C SER A 83 5.74 27.33 17.44
N ARG A 84 5.88 28.26 16.50
CA ARG A 84 6.36 27.95 15.15
C ARG A 84 7.87 27.92 15.24
N GLN A 85 8.50 26.86 14.74
CA GLN A 85 9.95 26.77 14.89
C GLN A 85 10.67 27.91 14.18
N GLU A 86 11.29 28.77 14.97
CA GLU A 86 12.64 29.25 14.73
C GLU A 86 13.58 28.07 15.01
N THR A 87 13.82 27.19 14.03
CA THR A 87 14.90 26.20 14.15
C THR A 87 16.22 26.95 14.29
N THR A 88 16.80 27.00 15.48
CA THR A 88 18.18 27.49 15.67
C THR A 88 19.22 26.53 15.09
N THR A 89 18.82 25.29 14.75
CA THR A 89 19.67 24.27 14.12
C THR A 89 19.24 24.01 12.67
N PHE A 90 20.20 24.05 11.74
CA PHE A 90 19.95 23.78 10.33
C PHE A 90 19.51 22.32 10.14
N SER A 91 18.25 22.10 9.74
CA SER A 91 17.71 20.77 9.41
C SER A 91 17.54 20.62 7.91
N LEU A 92 18.34 19.72 7.32
CA LEU A 92 18.25 19.36 5.89
C LEU A 92 16.84 18.86 5.52
N ILE A 93 16.18 18.14 6.44
CA ILE A 93 14.82 17.63 6.24
C ILE A 93 13.82 18.79 6.21
N ALA A 94 13.94 19.75 7.13
CA ALA A 94 13.09 20.93 7.14
C ALA A 94 13.23 21.74 5.85
N LEU A 95 14.47 21.98 5.41
CA LEU A 95 14.77 22.68 4.16
C LEU A 95 14.18 21.93 2.95
N ALA A 96 14.34 20.61 2.88
CA ALA A 96 13.79 19.79 1.81
C ALA A 96 12.25 19.85 1.74
N LEU A 97 11.58 19.79 2.90
CA LEU A 97 10.12 19.90 3.00
C LEU A 97 9.63 21.30 2.63
N GLN A 98 10.37 22.35 3.01
CA GLN A 98 10.08 23.73 2.61
C GLN A 98 10.24 23.92 1.09
N MET A 99 11.33 23.42 0.50
CA MET A 99 11.52 23.45 -0.96
C MET A 99 10.41 22.69 -1.68
N ARG A 100 10.05 21.48 -1.21
CA ARG A 100 8.92 20.72 -1.74
C ARG A 100 7.64 21.55 -1.73
N ARG A 101 7.33 22.17 -0.59
CA ARG A 101 6.14 23.02 -0.44
C ARG A 101 6.19 24.21 -1.40
N TYR A 102 7.33 24.88 -1.50
CA TYR A 102 7.51 26.01 -2.42
C TYR A 102 7.24 25.59 -3.87
N PHE A 103 7.82 24.48 -4.33
CA PHE A 103 7.60 23.98 -5.69
C PHE A 103 6.15 23.57 -5.95
N LEU A 104 5.51 22.90 -4.99
CA LEU A 104 4.09 22.56 -5.09
C LEU A 104 3.19 23.81 -5.16
N LEU A 105 3.48 24.84 -4.36
CA LEU A 105 2.76 26.11 -4.40
C LEU A 105 2.98 26.87 -5.71
N LYS A 106 4.18 26.76 -6.31
CA LYS A 106 4.47 27.34 -7.62
C LYS A 106 3.72 26.63 -8.75
N LEU A 107 3.58 25.30 -8.68
CA LEU A 107 2.86 24.53 -9.71
C LEU A 107 1.33 24.68 -9.62
N ARG A 108 0.80 24.87 -8.41
CA ARG A 108 -0.64 24.80 -8.14
C ARG A 108 -1.50 25.74 -8.99
N PRO A 109 -1.15 27.03 -9.18
CA PRO A 109 -1.97 27.94 -9.98
C PRO A 109 -2.14 27.51 -11.44
N HIS A 110 -1.17 26.77 -11.98
CA HIS A 110 -1.10 26.40 -13.39
C HIS A 110 -1.77 25.05 -13.70
N ILE A 111 -2.25 24.30 -12.69
CA ILE A 111 -2.90 23.01 -12.86
C ILE A 111 -4.26 23.07 -12.16
N LYS A 112 -5.34 23.09 -12.95
CA LYS A 112 -6.69 23.39 -12.44
C LYS A 112 -7.30 22.19 -11.72
N GLY A 113 -7.27 21.00 -12.33
CA GLY A 113 -7.83 19.78 -11.76
C GLY A 113 -7.11 19.32 -10.49
N ASP A 114 -7.87 19.15 -9.39
CA ASP A 114 -7.33 18.71 -8.09
C ASP A 114 -6.70 17.31 -8.17
N GLU A 115 -7.38 16.38 -8.85
CA GLU A 115 -6.85 15.02 -9.05
C GLU A 115 -5.58 15.04 -9.90
N ASN A 116 -5.56 15.82 -10.99
CA ASN A 116 -4.38 15.96 -11.84
C ASN A 116 -3.20 16.56 -11.08
N PHE A 117 -3.44 17.60 -10.27
CA PHE A 117 -2.43 18.19 -9.40
C PHE A 117 -1.90 17.19 -8.37
N ALA A 118 -2.77 16.36 -7.78
CA ALA A 118 -2.35 15.32 -6.84
C ALA A 118 -1.43 14.27 -7.51
N ILE A 119 -1.74 13.84 -8.74
CA ILE A 119 -0.88 12.93 -9.51
C ILE A 119 0.46 13.61 -9.85
N VAL A 120 0.47 14.86 -10.31
CA VAL A 120 1.71 15.62 -10.58
C VAL A 120 2.56 15.77 -9.32
N SER A 121 1.92 16.08 -8.19
CA SER A 121 2.59 16.24 -6.90
C SER A 121 3.26 14.93 -6.44
N ALA A 122 2.60 13.80 -6.67
CA ALA A 122 3.14 12.49 -6.39
C ALA A 122 4.28 12.11 -7.33
N LEU A 123 4.10 12.33 -8.64
CA LEU A 123 5.07 12.03 -9.68
C LEU A 123 6.38 12.83 -9.50
N LEU A 124 6.28 14.15 -9.28
CA LEU A 124 7.46 15.00 -9.16
C LEU A 124 8.14 14.91 -7.80
N TYR A 125 7.34 14.92 -6.72
CA TYR A 125 7.85 15.18 -5.37
C TYR A 125 7.40 14.18 -4.30
N GLY A 126 6.75 13.08 -4.69
CA GLY A 126 6.35 12.01 -3.78
C GLY A 126 5.19 12.39 -2.86
N SER A 127 4.53 13.52 -3.11
CA SER A 127 3.39 13.97 -2.30
C SER A 127 2.12 13.28 -2.78
N ARG A 128 1.75 12.17 -2.14
CA ARG A 128 0.54 11.38 -2.45
C ARG A 128 -0.73 11.88 -1.76
N SER A 129 -0.71 13.08 -1.19
CA SER A 129 -1.90 13.67 -0.59
C SER A 129 -2.98 13.87 -1.65
N ASP A 130 -4.23 13.54 -1.29
CA ASP A 130 -5.42 13.88 -2.09
C ASP A 130 -5.61 13.10 -3.41
N ILE A 131 -4.85 12.02 -3.65
CA ILE A 131 -5.13 11.10 -4.77
C ILE A 131 -6.39 10.29 -4.44
N SER A 132 -7.34 10.24 -5.37
CA SER A 132 -8.57 9.46 -5.21
C SER A 132 -8.29 7.96 -5.08
N ALA A 133 -9.10 7.26 -4.28
CA ALA A 133 -8.98 5.81 -4.13
C ALA A 133 -9.20 5.07 -5.46
N GLU A 134 -10.04 5.62 -6.35
CA GLU A 134 -10.28 5.07 -7.69
C GLU A 134 -9.01 5.14 -8.54
N SER A 135 -8.31 6.27 -8.54
CA SER A 135 -7.05 6.41 -9.28
C SER A 135 -5.96 5.50 -8.69
N ILE A 136 -5.81 5.45 -7.36
CA ILE A 136 -4.89 4.50 -6.72
C ILE A 136 -5.20 3.06 -7.15
N GLN A 137 -6.48 2.68 -7.21
CA GLN A 137 -6.90 1.35 -7.66
C GLN A 137 -6.54 1.10 -9.12
N ALA A 138 -6.78 2.05 -10.03
CA ALA A 138 -6.44 1.92 -11.45
C ALA A 138 -4.92 1.73 -11.64
N PHE A 139 -4.09 2.51 -10.95
CA PHE A 139 -2.62 2.32 -10.97
C PHE A 139 -2.21 0.96 -10.38
N THR A 140 -2.90 0.50 -9.33
CA THR A 140 -2.62 -0.78 -8.68
C THR A 140 -3.00 -1.98 -9.56
N ASN A 141 -4.16 -1.94 -10.20
CA ASN A 141 -4.68 -3.02 -11.04
C ASN A 141 -3.93 -3.15 -12.37
N THR A 142 -3.42 -2.04 -12.89
CA THR A 142 -2.63 -2.02 -14.12
C THR A 142 -1.14 -2.27 -13.90
N GLY A 143 -0.69 -2.40 -12.64
CA GLY A 143 0.72 -2.64 -12.29
C GLY A 143 1.62 -1.38 -12.32
N THR A 144 1.03 -0.21 -12.50
CA THR A 144 1.74 1.08 -12.68
C THR A 144 1.82 1.92 -11.40
N ILE A 145 1.43 1.36 -10.24
CA ILE A 145 1.49 2.05 -8.93
C ILE A 145 2.87 2.58 -8.55
N HIS A 146 3.92 1.98 -9.10
CA HIS A 146 5.30 2.41 -8.93
C HIS A 146 5.59 3.79 -9.54
N VAL A 147 4.71 4.33 -10.40
CA VAL A 147 4.78 5.68 -10.98
C VAL A 147 4.29 6.74 -9.99
N LEU A 148 3.30 6.41 -9.15
CA LEU A 148 2.84 7.31 -8.07
C LEU A 148 3.78 7.35 -6.87
N SER A 149 4.74 6.42 -6.82
CA SER A 149 5.88 6.51 -5.92
C SER A 149 7.03 7.15 -6.65
N VAL A 150 7.63 8.21 -6.10
CA VAL A 150 8.95 8.61 -6.59
C VAL A 150 9.87 7.40 -6.45
N SER A 151 10.44 7.01 -7.58
CA SER A 151 11.15 5.76 -7.78
C SER A 151 12.53 6.04 -8.35
N GLY A 152 13.35 5.00 -8.50
CA GLY A 152 14.66 5.18 -9.11
C GLY A 152 14.60 5.68 -10.57
N MET A 153 13.50 5.41 -11.28
CA MET A 153 13.27 5.96 -12.62
C MET A 153 13.17 7.48 -12.58
N HIS A 154 12.46 8.04 -11.59
CA HIS A 154 12.30 9.49 -11.46
C HIS A 154 13.64 10.19 -11.26
N VAL A 155 14.51 9.62 -10.41
CA VAL A 155 15.87 10.13 -10.20
C VAL A 155 16.71 10.01 -11.48
N ALA A 156 16.56 8.90 -12.23
CA ALA A 156 17.25 8.72 -13.51
C ALA A 156 16.76 9.70 -14.59
N VAL A 157 15.46 9.99 -14.64
CA VAL A 157 14.85 10.98 -15.54
C VAL A 157 15.38 12.37 -15.21
N LEU A 158 15.43 12.75 -13.94
CA LEU A 158 16.05 14.02 -13.51
C LEU A 158 17.53 14.07 -13.88
N PHE A 159 18.28 13.01 -13.63
CA PHE A 159 19.69 12.92 -14.01
C PHE A 159 19.90 13.10 -15.51
N GLY A 160 19.08 12.45 -16.35
CA GLY A 160 19.12 12.61 -17.81
C GLY A 160 18.79 14.03 -18.25
N PHE A 161 17.75 14.63 -17.66
CA PHE A 161 17.35 16.02 -17.92
C PHE A 161 18.47 17.01 -17.61
N LEU A 162 19.03 16.94 -16.40
CA LEU A 162 20.14 17.81 -16.00
C LEU A 162 21.37 17.54 -16.86
N SER A 163 21.73 16.29 -17.11
CA SER A 163 22.86 15.94 -17.98
C SER A 163 22.74 16.55 -19.38
N LEU A 164 21.53 16.62 -19.95
CA LEU A 164 21.29 17.28 -21.24
C LEU A 164 21.57 18.78 -21.19
N ILE A 165 21.15 19.46 -20.11
CA ILE A 165 21.40 20.89 -19.90
C ILE A 165 22.91 21.14 -19.71
N PHE A 166 23.54 20.43 -18.78
CA PHE A 166 24.95 20.60 -18.43
C PHE A 166 25.89 20.28 -19.59
N LYS A 167 25.53 19.33 -20.47
CA LYS A 167 26.31 18.99 -21.68
C LYS A 167 26.32 20.11 -22.73
N ARG A 168 25.30 20.98 -22.77
CA ARG A 168 25.24 22.11 -23.72
C ARG A 168 26.03 23.33 -23.25
N ILE A 169 26.40 23.38 -21.98
CA ILE A 169 27.19 24.47 -21.42
C ILE A 169 28.67 24.18 -21.68
N ALA A 170 29.39 25.13 -22.27
CA ALA A 170 30.83 25.03 -22.48
C ALA A 170 31.56 25.33 -21.17
N TRP A 171 32.02 24.29 -20.47
CA TRP A 171 32.74 24.45 -19.21
C TRP A 171 34.23 24.72 -19.47
N PRO A 172 34.81 25.77 -18.88
CA PRO A 172 36.24 26.00 -18.95
C PRO A 172 37.03 24.81 -18.42
N SER A 173 38.21 24.55 -18.99
CA SER A 173 39.01 23.35 -18.65
C SER A 173 39.37 23.24 -17.16
N TYR A 174 39.49 24.36 -16.44
CA TYR A 174 39.74 24.39 -14.99
C TYR A 174 38.49 24.09 -14.13
N LEU A 175 37.28 24.15 -14.71
CA LEU A 175 35.99 23.91 -14.06
C LEU A 175 35.36 22.57 -14.43
N ARG A 176 36.12 21.62 -15.01
CA ARG A 176 35.59 20.31 -15.44
C ARG A 176 34.95 19.48 -14.31
N TRP A 177 35.28 19.77 -13.05
CA TRP A 177 34.69 19.15 -11.86
C TRP A 177 33.35 19.77 -11.45
N LEU A 178 33.10 21.03 -11.81
CA LEU A 178 31.92 21.77 -11.38
C LEU A 178 30.60 21.14 -11.89
N PRO A 179 30.45 20.73 -13.16
CA PRO A 179 29.24 20.04 -13.62
C PRO A 179 28.94 18.78 -12.82
N LEU A 180 29.99 18.01 -12.48
CA LEU A 180 29.83 16.78 -11.71
C LEU A 180 29.34 17.07 -10.29
N ILE A 181 29.95 18.05 -9.62
CA ILE A 181 29.56 18.44 -8.27
C ILE A 181 28.13 18.99 -8.28
N LEU A 182 27.77 19.83 -9.25
CA LEU A 182 26.43 20.37 -9.39
C LEU A 182 25.38 19.28 -9.67
N LEU A 183 25.64 18.37 -10.61
CA LEU A 183 24.76 17.24 -10.91
C LEU A 183 24.57 16.35 -9.67
N TRP A 184 25.67 15.98 -9.01
CA TRP A 184 25.62 15.18 -7.79
C TRP A 184 24.78 15.86 -6.71
N SER A 185 25.03 17.16 -6.49
CA SER A 185 24.32 17.95 -5.48
C SER A 185 22.83 18.05 -5.78
N MET A 186 22.45 18.32 -7.03
CA MET A 186 21.05 18.39 -7.46
C MET A 186 20.31 17.06 -7.30
N ILE A 187 20.97 15.94 -7.58
CA ILE A 187 20.38 14.60 -7.40
C ILE A 187 20.12 14.30 -5.92
N TRP A 188 21.07 14.62 -5.03
CA TRP A 188 20.86 14.43 -3.59
C TRP A 188 19.84 15.40 -3.01
N ILE A 189 19.84 16.68 -3.43
CA ILE A 189 18.81 17.65 -3.07
C ILE A 189 17.42 17.11 -3.46
N TYR A 190 17.27 16.61 -4.68
CA TYR A 190 16.02 15.98 -5.10
C TYR A 190 15.65 14.76 -4.26
N ALA A 191 16.61 13.90 -3.93
CA ALA A 191 16.38 12.73 -3.08
C ALA A 191 15.87 13.13 -1.68
N PHE A 192 16.40 14.20 -1.10
CA PHE A 192 15.91 14.77 0.16
C PHE A 192 14.50 15.34 0.02
N ILE A 193 14.22 16.11 -1.04
CA ILE A 193 12.89 16.69 -1.32
C ILE A 193 11.84 15.58 -1.46
N ALA A 194 12.19 14.50 -2.14
CA ALA A 194 11.30 13.37 -2.39
C ALA A 194 11.15 12.41 -1.20
N GLY A 195 11.93 12.59 -0.12
CA GLY A 195 11.73 11.89 1.16
C GLY A 195 12.69 10.72 1.46
N LEU A 196 13.75 10.52 0.67
CA LEU A 196 14.78 9.49 0.87
C LEU A 196 14.26 8.04 0.95
N ASP A 197 13.10 7.75 0.33
CA ASP A 197 12.60 6.39 0.24
C ASP A 197 13.65 5.44 -0.39
N PRO A 198 13.70 4.15 0.00
CA PRO A 198 14.76 3.24 -0.44
C PRO A 198 15.01 3.19 -1.96
N PRO A 199 13.99 3.20 -2.84
CA PRO A 199 14.20 3.23 -4.29
C PRO A 199 14.93 4.49 -4.78
N ILE A 200 14.68 5.63 -4.14
CA ILE A 200 15.24 6.95 -4.45
C ILE A 200 16.70 6.99 -4.00
N THR A 201 16.95 6.62 -2.74
CA THR A 201 18.28 6.59 -2.15
C THR A 201 19.20 5.63 -2.89
N ARG A 202 18.70 4.44 -3.29
CA ARG A 202 19.45 3.51 -4.15
C ARG A 202 19.84 4.17 -5.48
N ALA A 203 18.91 4.82 -6.16
CA ALA A 203 19.19 5.46 -7.43
C ALA A 203 20.19 6.62 -7.30
N ALA A 204 20.08 7.46 -6.28
CA ALA A 204 21.03 8.53 -6.00
C ALA A 204 22.45 7.99 -5.75
N ILE A 205 22.59 6.89 -4.98
CA ILE A 205 23.87 6.21 -4.77
C ILE A 205 24.42 5.66 -6.09
N MET A 206 23.60 4.95 -6.87
CA MET A 206 24.03 4.39 -8.16
C MET A 206 24.44 5.47 -9.17
N ILE A 207 23.69 6.58 -9.26
CA ILE A 207 24.04 7.73 -10.10
C ILE A 207 25.33 8.40 -9.62
N SER A 208 25.57 8.46 -8.31
CA SER A 208 26.86 8.93 -7.76
C SER A 208 28.01 8.07 -8.30
N PHE A 209 27.86 6.74 -8.35
CA PHE A 209 28.85 5.86 -8.95
C PHE A 209 28.99 6.04 -10.47
N VAL A 210 27.88 6.27 -11.20
CA VAL A 210 27.94 6.60 -12.63
C VAL A 210 28.73 7.87 -12.87
N LEU A 211 28.47 8.93 -12.11
CA LEU A 211 29.19 10.21 -12.19
C LEU A 211 30.69 10.03 -11.91
N CYS A 212 31.04 9.31 -10.86
CA CYS A 212 32.44 8.99 -10.56
C CYS A 212 33.10 8.17 -11.68
N ALA A 213 32.42 7.15 -12.19
CA ALA A 213 32.94 6.30 -13.27
C ALA A 213 33.20 7.11 -14.55
N GLN A 214 32.27 7.99 -14.93
CA GLN A 214 32.42 8.90 -16.07
C GLN A 214 33.60 9.85 -15.88
N HIS A 215 33.77 10.40 -14.68
CA HIS A 215 34.84 11.34 -14.39
C HIS A 215 36.23 10.69 -14.41
N PHE A 216 36.39 9.57 -13.72
CA PHE A 216 37.64 8.81 -13.68
C PHE A 216 37.87 7.96 -14.94
N LYS A 217 36.97 8.03 -15.93
CA LYS A 217 36.99 7.22 -17.17
C LYS A 217 37.14 5.72 -16.88
N ARG A 218 36.44 5.23 -15.86
CA ARG A 218 36.41 3.82 -15.45
C ARG A 218 35.08 3.16 -15.85
N GLY A 219 35.10 1.83 -15.95
CA GLY A 219 33.89 1.05 -16.19
C GLY A 219 32.90 1.15 -15.02
N PHE A 220 31.61 1.18 -15.33
CA PHE A 220 30.52 1.11 -14.36
C PHE A 220 29.95 -0.31 -14.35
N SER A 221 29.77 -0.89 -13.15
CA SER A 221 29.12 -2.20 -12.97
C SER A 221 27.83 -2.02 -12.19
N THR A 222 26.70 -2.25 -12.86
CA THR A 222 25.36 -2.13 -12.27
C THR A 222 25.20 -3.01 -11.03
N LEU A 223 25.68 -4.26 -11.08
CA LEU A 223 25.58 -5.21 -9.96
C LEU A 223 26.41 -4.77 -8.75
N ASN A 224 27.66 -4.33 -8.97
CA ASN A 224 28.52 -3.86 -7.88
C ASN A 224 27.91 -2.62 -7.22
N SER A 225 27.45 -1.66 -8.03
CA SER A 225 26.78 -0.46 -7.50
C SER A 225 25.46 -0.79 -6.79
N LEU A 226 24.71 -1.79 -7.25
CA LEU A 226 23.51 -2.27 -6.57
C LEU A 226 23.84 -2.87 -5.20
N ILE A 227 24.85 -3.74 -5.11
CA ILE A 227 25.28 -4.33 -3.84
C ILE A 227 25.77 -3.26 -2.87
N ILE A 228 26.60 -2.31 -3.33
CA ILE A 228 27.08 -1.22 -2.48
C ILE A 228 25.92 -0.35 -2.00
N ALA A 229 24.95 -0.04 -2.86
CA ALA A 229 23.75 0.70 -2.46
C ALA A 229 22.95 -0.06 -1.39
N ALA A 230 22.80 -1.39 -1.51
CA ALA A 230 22.14 -2.21 -0.49
C ALA A 230 22.89 -2.11 0.86
N VAL A 231 24.21 -2.31 0.84
CA VAL A 231 25.05 -2.26 2.05
C VAL A 231 24.96 -0.89 2.72
N LEU A 232 25.13 0.21 1.97
CA LEU A 232 25.07 1.57 2.53
C LEU A 232 23.70 1.88 3.15
N ILE A 233 22.61 1.50 2.47
CA ILE A 233 21.25 1.71 3.00
C ILE A 233 21.03 0.88 4.27
N LEU A 234 21.45 -0.39 4.28
CA LEU A 234 21.25 -1.29 5.43
C LEU A 234 22.15 -0.97 6.62
N LEU A 235 23.32 -0.35 6.40
CA LEU A 235 24.16 0.15 7.49
C LEU A 235 23.49 1.32 8.24
N ILE A 236 22.77 2.18 7.51
CA ILE A 236 22.08 3.34 8.11
C ILE A 236 20.70 2.93 8.65
N VAL A 237 19.96 2.13 7.90
CA VAL A 237 18.60 1.67 8.23
C VAL A 237 18.50 0.15 8.05
N PRO A 238 18.93 -0.65 9.02
CA PRO A 238 18.91 -2.12 8.91
C PRO A 238 17.52 -2.70 8.65
N ARG A 239 16.47 -2.05 9.16
CA ARG A 239 15.07 -2.44 8.99
C ARG A 239 14.55 -2.23 7.56
N ALA A 240 15.29 -1.54 6.69
CA ALA A 240 14.90 -1.33 5.31
C ALA A 240 14.79 -2.64 4.52
N VAL A 241 15.48 -3.72 4.93
CA VAL A 241 15.34 -5.03 4.28
C VAL A 241 13.91 -5.58 4.33
N ALA A 242 13.13 -5.21 5.34
CA ALA A 242 11.72 -5.60 5.49
C ALA A 242 10.75 -4.61 4.84
N ASP A 243 11.26 -3.54 4.21
CA ASP A 243 10.46 -2.61 3.45
C ASP A 243 10.18 -3.17 2.05
N VAL A 244 8.91 -3.16 1.67
CA VAL A 244 8.46 -3.72 0.37
C VAL A 244 9.03 -2.89 -0.80
N GLY A 245 9.16 -1.57 -0.62
CA GLY A 245 9.75 -0.69 -1.62
C GLY A 245 11.24 -0.96 -1.84
N PHE A 246 11.99 -1.20 -0.77
CA PHE A 246 13.37 -1.69 -0.85
C PHE A 246 13.42 -3.02 -1.62
N GLN A 247 12.71 -4.04 -1.17
CA GLN A 247 12.79 -5.38 -1.78
C GLN A 247 12.42 -5.35 -3.28
N LEU A 248 11.29 -4.73 -3.64
CA LEU A 248 10.86 -4.62 -5.03
C LEU A 248 11.82 -3.79 -5.88
N SER A 249 12.36 -2.68 -5.38
CA SER A 249 13.28 -1.86 -6.16
C SER A 249 14.61 -2.56 -6.44
N PHE A 250 15.15 -3.31 -5.48
CA PHE A 250 16.40 -4.04 -5.68
C PHE A 250 16.19 -5.26 -6.60
N LEU A 251 15.09 -6.00 -6.42
CA LEU A 251 14.73 -7.11 -7.30
C LEU A 251 14.43 -6.66 -8.73
N ALA A 252 13.78 -5.52 -8.92
CA ALA A 252 13.53 -4.97 -10.25
C ALA A 252 14.85 -4.70 -10.98
N VAL A 253 15.83 -4.07 -10.32
CA VAL A 253 17.13 -3.74 -10.93
C VAL A 253 17.96 -4.98 -11.17
N LEU A 254 17.95 -5.93 -10.23
CA LEU A 254 18.58 -7.23 -10.41
C LEU A 254 17.96 -7.97 -11.61
N GLY A 255 16.63 -7.98 -11.71
CA GLY A 255 15.87 -8.58 -12.80
C GLY A 255 16.20 -7.95 -14.15
N MET A 256 16.16 -6.61 -14.24
CA MET A 256 16.58 -5.88 -15.44
C MET A 256 18.03 -6.19 -15.83
N THR A 257 18.94 -6.31 -14.87
CA THR A 257 20.36 -6.54 -15.18
C THR A 257 20.63 -7.96 -15.67
N ILE A 258 19.96 -8.96 -15.09
CA ILE A 258 20.18 -10.38 -15.41
C ILE A 258 19.31 -10.84 -16.58
N CYS A 259 18.04 -10.42 -16.61
CA CYS A 259 17.03 -10.99 -17.50
C CYS A 259 16.82 -10.17 -18.79
N SER A 260 17.08 -8.86 -18.82
CA SER A 260 16.87 -8.06 -20.05
C SER A 260 17.65 -8.59 -21.26
N PRO A 261 18.96 -8.97 -21.14
CA PRO A 261 19.70 -9.55 -22.27
C PRO A 261 19.07 -10.85 -22.79
N LEU A 262 18.44 -11.62 -21.90
CA LEU A 262 17.75 -12.86 -22.25
C LEU A 262 16.52 -12.55 -23.11
N VAL A 263 15.70 -11.61 -22.63
CA VAL A 263 14.47 -11.20 -23.33
C VAL A 263 14.77 -10.57 -24.69
N GLU A 264 15.82 -9.73 -24.78
CA GLU A 264 16.24 -9.12 -26.03
C GLU A 264 16.74 -10.14 -27.07
N ALA A 265 17.38 -11.23 -26.62
CA ALA A 265 17.85 -12.29 -27.51
C ALA A 265 16.70 -13.07 -28.17
N PHE A 266 15.54 -13.17 -27.51
CA PHE A 266 14.34 -13.81 -28.08
C PHE A 266 13.66 -12.96 -29.16
N LEU A 267 13.84 -11.64 -29.15
CA LEU A 267 13.20 -10.72 -30.09
C LEU A 267 14.21 -9.81 -30.80
N PRO A 268 15.06 -10.34 -31.69
CA PRO A 268 16.09 -9.53 -32.35
C PRO A 268 15.46 -8.57 -33.37
N VAL A 269 15.51 -7.26 -33.08
CA VAL A 269 14.96 -6.24 -33.98
C VAL A 269 16.01 -5.24 -34.44
N LYS A 270 16.12 -5.07 -35.76
CA LYS A 270 17.12 -4.17 -36.38
C LYS A 270 16.66 -2.71 -36.46
N ARG A 271 15.38 -2.44 -36.70
CA ARG A 271 14.84 -1.07 -36.90
C ARG A 271 14.86 -0.27 -35.58
N PRO A 272 15.26 1.02 -35.60
CA PRO A 272 15.51 1.80 -34.38
C PRO A 272 14.25 2.01 -33.52
N ILE A 273 13.11 2.33 -34.14
CA ILE A 273 11.84 2.54 -33.43
C ILE A 273 11.35 1.24 -32.78
N LEU A 274 11.39 0.14 -33.52
CA LEU A 274 10.99 -1.16 -32.99
C LEU A 274 11.98 -1.68 -31.94
N ARG A 275 13.26 -1.30 -32.03
CA ARG A 275 14.27 -1.58 -30.99
C ARG A 275 13.93 -0.84 -29.70
N LEU A 276 13.58 0.44 -29.76
CA LEU A 276 13.14 1.19 -28.57
C LEU A 276 11.94 0.51 -27.90
N LEU A 277 10.92 0.12 -28.69
CA LEU A 277 9.74 -0.58 -28.16
C LEU A 277 10.13 -1.92 -27.54
N ARG A 278 10.97 -2.72 -28.21
CA ARG A 278 11.50 -3.98 -27.70
C ARG A 278 12.22 -3.76 -26.37
N ASP A 279 13.09 -2.75 -26.26
CA ASP A 279 13.92 -2.50 -25.07
C ASP A 279 13.04 -2.14 -23.88
N THR A 280 12.03 -1.28 -24.07
CA THR A 280 11.06 -0.93 -23.03
C THR A 280 10.26 -2.16 -22.55
N LEU A 281 9.82 -3.00 -23.49
CA LEU A 281 9.13 -4.25 -23.16
C LEU A 281 10.05 -5.24 -22.46
N ALA A 282 11.29 -5.38 -22.93
CA ALA A 282 12.29 -6.28 -22.35
C ALA A 282 12.60 -5.89 -20.91
N VAL A 283 12.79 -4.61 -20.65
CA VAL A 283 12.98 -4.05 -19.30
C VAL A 283 11.78 -4.34 -18.41
N SER A 284 10.55 -4.13 -18.90
CA SER A 284 9.33 -4.42 -18.14
C SER A 284 9.20 -5.91 -17.80
N VAL A 285 9.40 -6.80 -18.76
CA VAL A 285 9.37 -8.26 -18.55
C VAL A 285 10.47 -8.67 -17.57
N ALA A 286 11.69 -8.19 -17.77
CA ALA A 286 12.86 -8.56 -16.95
C ALA A 286 12.70 -8.14 -15.49
N ALA A 287 12.19 -6.92 -15.24
CA ALA A 287 11.84 -6.49 -13.89
C ALA A 287 10.76 -7.40 -13.29
N GLN A 288 9.73 -7.73 -14.07
CA GLN A 288 8.57 -8.51 -13.62
C GLN A 288 8.92 -9.96 -13.24
N ILE A 289 9.89 -10.61 -13.91
CA ILE A 289 10.30 -11.98 -13.58
C ILE A 289 10.73 -12.10 -12.10
N LEU A 290 11.52 -11.14 -11.61
CA LEU A 290 12.02 -11.17 -10.23
C LEU A 290 11.08 -10.51 -9.22
N THR A 291 10.25 -9.54 -9.62
CA THR A 291 9.32 -8.86 -8.70
C THR A 291 7.97 -9.56 -8.55
N THR A 292 7.56 -10.40 -9.50
CA THR A 292 6.25 -11.07 -9.47
C THR A 292 6.06 -11.97 -8.26
N PRO A 293 7.00 -12.86 -7.88
CA PRO A 293 6.80 -13.72 -6.71
C PRO A 293 6.54 -12.90 -5.43
N LEU A 294 7.28 -11.81 -5.25
CA LEU A 294 7.08 -10.91 -4.11
C LEU A 294 5.79 -10.11 -4.19
N SER A 295 5.42 -9.66 -5.39
CA SER A 295 4.16 -8.96 -5.62
C SER A 295 2.95 -9.86 -5.34
N LEU A 296 3.02 -11.14 -5.74
CA LEU A 296 2.00 -12.14 -5.41
C LEU A 296 1.93 -12.41 -3.92
N TYR A 297 3.08 -12.49 -3.24
CA TYR A 297 3.16 -12.67 -1.80
C TYR A 297 2.50 -11.52 -1.01
N TYR A 298 2.88 -10.27 -1.28
CA TYR A 298 2.34 -9.13 -0.54
C TYR A 298 0.94 -8.71 -1.00
N PHE A 299 0.70 -8.66 -2.31
CA PHE A 299 -0.51 -8.06 -2.87
C PHE A 299 -1.55 -9.10 -3.32
N GLY A 300 -1.15 -10.37 -3.54
CA GLY A 300 -2.07 -11.43 -3.95
C GLY A 300 -2.72 -11.22 -5.32
N GLN A 301 -2.10 -10.40 -6.17
CA GLN A 301 -2.62 -10.11 -7.49
C GLN A 301 -1.50 -9.90 -8.50
N PHE A 302 -1.77 -10.29 -9.74
CA PHE A 302 -0.91 -10.07 -10.88
C PHE A 302 -1.61 -9.16 -11.89
N PRO A 303 -1.01 -8.00 -12.27
CA PRO A 303 -1.55 -7.14 -13.30
C PRO A 303 -1.29 -7.75 -14.69
N THR A 304 -2.33 -8.19 -15.38
CA THR A 304 -2.19 -8.92 -16.66
C THR A 304 -1.74 -7.99 -17.80
N TYR A 305 -2.22 -6.76 -17.80
CA TYR A 305 -1.95 -5.77 -18.84
C TYR A 305 -0.75 -4.86 -18.54
N PHE A 306 0.15 -5.27 -17.64
CA PHE A 306 1.27 -4.44 -17.19
C PHE A 306 2.16 -3.93 -18.35
N LEU A 307 2.34 -4.72 -19.42
CA LEU A 307 3.15 -4.30 -20.58
C LEU A 307 2.53 -3.10 -21.32
N VAL A 308 1.23 -3.18 -21.59
CA VAL A 308 0.49 -2.11 -22.29
C VAL A 308 0.37 -0.90 -21.38
N ALA A 309 0.08 -1.12 -20.10
CA ALA A 309 -0.03 -0.06 -19.12
C ALA A 309 1.30 0.67 -18.89
N ASN A 310 2.41 -0.04 -18.71
CA ASN A 310 3.74 0.58 -18.57
C ASN A 310 4.09 1.41 -19.81
N LEU A 311 3.86 0.87 -21.02
CA LEU A 311 4.11 1.63 -22.25
C LEU A 311 3.28 2.92 -22.34
N LEU A 312 2.01 2.84 -21.94
CA LEU A 312 1.09 3.98 -21.91
C LEU A 312 1.51 5.03 -20.88
N VAL A 313 2.09 4.63 -19.75
CA VAL A 313 2.42 5.53 -18.64
C VAL A 313 3.84 6.07 -18.71
N ASP A 314 4.83 5.24 -19.06
CA ASP A 314 6.25 5.58 -18.97
C ASP A 314 6.64 6.78 -19.84
N PHE A 315 6.18 6.82 -21.10
CA PHE A 315 6.49 7.94 -21.99
C PHE A 315 5.80 9.25 -21.57
N PRO A 316 4.46 9.29 -21.36
CA PRO A 316 3.80 10.52 -20.95
C PRO A 316 4.23 10.98 -19.55
N SER A 317 4.54 10.07 -18.62
CA SER A 317 5.05 10.43 -17.30
C SER A 317 6.45 11.04 -17.37
N THR A 318 7.35 10.51 -18.21
CA THR A 318 8.68 11.13 -18.44
C THR A 318 8.55 12.55 -19.00
N LEU A 319 7.64 12.75 -19.97
CA LEU A 319 7.36 14.08 -20.51
C LEU A 319 6.74 15.01 -19.44
N ALA A 320 5.78 14.51 -18.67
CA ALA A 320 5.16 15.24 -17.56
C ALA A 320 6.20 15.66 -16.52
N MET A 321 7.18 14.79 -16.22
CA MET A 321 8.30 15.11 -15.34
C MET A 321 9.17 16.25 -15.88
N TYR A 322 9.56 16.20 -17.16
CA TYR A 322 10.34 17.28 -17.77
C TYR A 322 9.59 18.61 -17.75
N LEU A 323 8.31 18.63 -18.11
CA LEU A 323 7.49 19.83 -18.03
C LEU A 323 7.41 20.34 -16.59
N GLY A 324 7.15 19.47 -15.62
CA GLY A 324 7.09 19.83 -14.21
C GLY A 324 8.39 20.40 -13.64
N PHE A 325 9.53 19.81 -13.99
CA PHE A 325 10.85 20.33 -13.59
C PHE A 325 11.16 21.68 -14.23
N ILE A 326 10.83 21.87 -15.51
CA ILE A 326 10.98 23.17 -16.17
C ILE A 326 10.09 24.22 -15.50
N MET A 327 8.81 23.93 -15.26
CA MET A 327 7.87 24.85 -14.59
C MET A 327 8.35 25.25 -13.19
N THR A 328 9.01 24.32 -12.50
CA THR A 328 9.55 24.56 -11.17
C THR A 328 10.65 25.62 -11.18
N ILE A 329 11.49 25.65 -12.22
CA ILE A 329 12.63 26.57 -12.33
C ILE A 329 12.23 27.85 -13.08
N ASN A 330 11.34 27.75 -14.06
CA ASN A 330 10.96 28.84 -14.95
C ASN A 330 10.23 29.97 -14.19
N PRO A 331 10.72 31.23 -14.23
CA PRO A 331 10.07 32.35 -13.56
C PRO A 331 8.89 32.94 -14.35
N MET A 332 8.74 32.64 -15.64
CA MET A 332 7.72 33.24 -16.50
C MET A 332 6.37 32.56 -16.33
N GLU A 333 5.42 33.22 -15.67
CA GLU A 333 4.09 32.69 -15.36
C GLU A 333 3.30 32.28 -16.62
N GLY A 334 3.29 33.08 -17.69
CA GLY A 334 2.54 32.76 -18.91
C GLY A 334 3.04 31.51 -19.65
N ILE A 335 4.35 31.20 -19.57
CA ILE A 335 4.88 29.93 -20.09
C ILE A 335 4.44 28.77 -19.19
N ASN A 336 4.45 28.98 -17.87
CA ASN A 336 3.99 27.98 -16.92
C ASN A 336 2.49 27.68 -17.06
N ASP A 337 1.65 28.65 -17.44
CA ASP A 337 0.24 28.41 -17.76
C ASP A 337 0.07 27.47 -18.95
N LEU A 338 0.82 27.69 -20.04
CA LEU A 338 0.79 26.82 -21.22
C LEU A 338 1.31 25.42 -20.89
N MET A 339 2.44 25.33 -20.17
CA MET A 339 3.02 24.06 -19.75
C MET A 339 2.13 23.32 -18.76
N GLY A 340 1.46 24.04 -17.87
CA GLY A 340 0.49 23.52 -16.91
C GLY A 340 -0.73 22.93 -17.60
N LEU A 341 -1.25 23.60 -18.63
CA LEU A 341 -2.31 23.06 -19.48
C LEU A 341 -1.89 21.77 -20.18
N LEU A 342 -0.70 21.73 -20.77
CA LEU A 342 -0.17 20.54 -21.43
C LEU A 342 0.02 19.39 -20.43
N LEU A 343 0.60 19.69 -19.26
CA LEU A 343 0.80 18.73 -18.18
C LEU A 343 -0.53 18.16 -17.70
N GLU A 344 -1.56 18.99 -17.56
CA GLU A 344 -2.91 18.57 -17.17
C GLU A 344 -3.51 17.58 -18.19
N HIS A 345 -3.38 17.84 -19.49
CA HIS A 345 -3.85 16.92 -20.53
C HIS A 345 -3.08 15.60 -20.55
N LEU A 346 -1.75 15.63 -20.33
CA LEU A 346 -0.95 14.41 -20.25
C LEU A 346 -1.38 13.52 -19.08
N ILE A 347 -1.62 14.13 -17.92
CA ILE A 347 -2.05 13.40 -16.72
C ILE A 347 -3.48 12.87 -16.88
N ALA A 348 -4.38 13.67 -17.46
CA ALA A 348 -5.73 13.22 -17.80
C ALA A 348 -5.71 12.06 -18.80
N PHE A 349 -4.83 12.10 -19.80
CA PHE A 349 -4.63 11.01 -20.76
C PHE A 349 -4.16 9.71 -20.07
N ILE A 350 -3.15 9.81 -19.19
CA ILE A 350 -2.68 8.68 -18.38
C ILE A 350 -3.83 8.09 -17.57
N LEU A 351 -4.54 8.92 -16.79
CA LEU A 351 -5.63 8.48 -15.92
C LEU A 351 -6.76 7.82 -16.70
N TYR A 352 -7.18 8.45 -17.80
CA TYR A 352 -8.23 7.89 -18.67
C TYR A 352 -7.83 6.52 -19.22
N GLY A 353 -6.63 6.42 -19.79
CA GLY A 353 -6.16 5.17 -20.37
C GLY A 353 -6.00 4.05 -19.33
N LEU A 354 -5.51 4.36 -18.13
CA LEU A 354 -5.45 3.39 -17.04
C LEU A 354 -6.84 2.94 -16.57
N LYS A 355 -7.79 3.86 -16.41
CA LYS A 355 -9.19 3.53 -16.07
C LYS A 355 -9.86 2.68 -17.15
N CYS A 356 -9.51 2.87 -18.42
CA CYS A 356 -9.97 2.02 -19.52
C CYS A 356 -9.42 0.60 -19.41
N ILE A 357 -8.10 0.44 -19.20
CA ILE A 357 -7.45 -0.87 -19.05
C ILE A 357 -7.97 -1.59 -17.79
N ASP A 358 -8.20 -0.86 -16.70
CA ASP A 358 -8.72 -1.43 -15.45
C ASP A 358 -10.09 -2.11 -15.64
N ARG A 359 -10.92 -1.59 -16.54
CA ARG A 359 -12.25 -2.14 -16.88
C ARG A 359 -12.20 -3.35 -17.81
N TRP A 360 -11.04 -3.69 -18.39
CA TRP A 360 -10.93 -4.86 -19.25
C TRP A 360 -11.07 -6.16 -18.45
N ALA A 361 -11.66 -7.17 -19.08
CA ALA A 361 -11.76 -8.49 -18.47
C ALA A 361 -10.36 -9.02 -18.13
N PHE A 362 -10.21 -9.64 -16.96
CA PHE A 362 -8.93 -10.16 -16.47
C PHE A 362 -7.83 -9.10 -16.29
N SER A 363 -8.19 -7.82 -16.06
CA SER A 363 -7.22 -6.76 -15.78
C SER A 363 -6.24 -7.13 -14.65
N THR A 364 -6.77 -7.82 -13.64
CA THR A 364 -6.00 -8.47 -12.59
C THR A 364 -6.36 -9.95 -12.48
N ILE A 365 -5.33 -10.78 -12.28
CA ILE A 365 -5.49 -12.16 -11.83
C ILE A 365 -5.21 -12.16 -10.33
N LYS A 366 -6.25 -12.43 -9.55
CA LYS A 366 -6.11 -12.60 -8.10
C LYS A 366 -5.67 -14.03 -7.80
N VAL A 367 -4.71 -14.17 -6.91
CA VAL A 367 -4.11 -15.46 -6.55
C VAL A 367 -4.30 -15.71 -5.05
N ASP A 368 -4.46 -16.98 -4.70
CA ASP A 368 -4.51 -17.41 -3.31
C ASP A 368 -3.26 -16.92 -2.54
N PRO A 369 -3.40 -16.56 -1.25
CA PRO A 369 -2.28 -16.15 -0.41
C PRO A 369 -1.08 -17.09 -0.54
N MET A 370 0.05 -16.53 -1.01
CA MET A 370 1.29 -17.27 -1.14
C MET A 370 1.93 -17.41 0.25
N GLY A 371 2.14 -18.64 0.71
CA GLY A 371 2.94 -18.90 1.91
C GLY A 371 4.43 -18.64 1.65
N LEU A 372 5.22 -18.43 2.70
CA LEU A 372 6.68 -18.26 2.60
C LEU A 372 7.35 -19.46 1.91
N GLU A 373 6.88 -20.67 2.20
CA GLU A 373 7.27 -21.91 1.54
C GLU A 373 7.15 -21.82 0.01
N LEU A 374 6.00 -21.38 -0.51
CA LEU A 374 5.77 -21.25 -1.94
C LEU A 374 6.64 -20.14 -2.53
N LEU A 375 6.80 -19.02 -1.81
CA LEU A 375 7.65 -17.89 -2.20
C LEU A 375 9.11 -18.32 -2.41
N PHE A 376 9.69 -18.98 -1.42
CA PHE A 376 11.08 -19.45 -1.51
C PHE A 376 11.24 -20.51 -2.59
N LEU A 377 10.29 -21.44 -2.73
CA LEU A 377 10.32 -22.45 -3.77
C LEU A 377 10.25 -21.85 -5.17
N THR A 378 9.47 -20.78 -5.35
CA THR A 378 9.39 -20.02 -6.61
C THR A 378 10.70 -19.34 -6.94
N TYR A 379 11.33 -18.66 -5.98
CA TYR A 379 12.65 -18.05 -6.20
C TYR A 379 13.72 -19.10 -6.49
N PHE A 380 13.71 -20.22 -5.79
CA PHE A 380 14.67 -21.29 -6.04
C PHE A 380 14.49 -21.88 -7.45
N ALA A 381 13.25 -22.09 -7.90
CA ALA A 381 12.97 -22.49 -9.28
C ALA A 381 13.47 -21.45 -10.28
N LEU A 382 13.19 -20.16 -10.07
CA LEU A 382 13.63 -19.06 -10.94
C LEU A 382 15.15 -18.98 -11.04
N PHE A 383 15.87 -18.95 -9.91
CA PHE A 383 17.32 -18.88 -9.91
C PHE A 383 17.96 -20.14 -10.49
N SER A 384 17.37 -21.32 -10.27
CA SER A 384 17.81 -22.57 -10.90
C SER A 384 17.67 -22.51 -12.42
N CYS A 385 16.53 -22.03 -12.94
CA CYS A 385 16.32 -21.85 -14.37
C CYS A 385 17.28 -20.80 -14.97
N LEU A 386 17.50 -19.67 -14.29
CA LEU A 386 18.45 -18.65 -14.73
C LEU A 386 19.89 -19.18 -14.76
N TYR A 387 20.29 -19.95 -13.76
CA TYR A 387 21.59 -20.60 -13.72
C TYR A 387 21.74 -21.61 -14.86
N ALA A 388 20.73 -22.48 -15.05
CA ALA A 388 20.70 -23.44 -16.13
C ALA A 388 20.82 -22.79 -17.50
N PHE A 389 20.13 -21.66 -17.71
CA PHE A 389 20.21 -20.90 -18.95
C PHE A 389 21.60 -20.31 -19.17
N GLN A 390 22.17 -19.65 -18.16
CA GLN A 390 23.47 -18.98 -18.26
C GLN A 390 24.62 -19.95 -18.50
N TRP A 391 24.60 -21.10 -17.83
CA TRP A 391 25.70 -22.09 -17.84
C TRP A 391 25.42 -23.31 -18.72
N LYS A 392 24.24 -23.37 -19.34
CA LYS A 392 23.77 -24.51 -20.16
C LYS A 392 23.80 -25.86 -19.43
N ASP A 393 23.67 -25.85 -18.09
CA ASP A 393 23.68 -27.04 -17.27
C ASP A 393 22.26 -27.62 -17.11
N LYS A 394 22.04 -28.81 -17.70
CA LYS A 394 20.76 -29.52 -17.67
C LYS A 394 20.34 -29.93 -16.26
N LYS A 395 21.27 -30.13 -15.31
CA LYS A 395 20.93 -30.54 -13.93
C LYS A 395 20.05 -29.50 -13.23
N TYR A 396 20.32 -28.22 -13.48
CA TYR A 396 19.56 -27.12 -12.88
C TYR A 396 18.21 -26.89 -13.56
N VAL A 397 18.02 -27.35 -14.80
CA VAL A 397 16.69 -27.42 -15.42
C VAL A 397 15.82 -28.44 -14.67
N TRP A 398 16.37 -29.62 -14.40
CA TRP A 398 15.67 -30.66 -13.62
C TRP A 398 15.37 -30.20 -12.20
N LEU A 399 16.31 -29.54 -11.54
CA LEU A 399 16.11 -28.97 -10.21
C LEU A 399 14.97 -27.94 -10.20
N GLY A 400 14.94 -27.03 -11.18
CA GLY A 400 13.84 -26.08 -11.35
C GLY A 400 12.50 -26.77 -11.60
N GLY A 401 12.50 -27.84 -12.42
CA GLY A 401 11.33 -28.69 -12.66
C GLY A 401 10.82 -29.39 -11.39
N CYS A 402 11.70 -29.95 -10.57
CA CYS A 402 11.34 -30.55 -9.27
C CYS A 402 10.68 -29.52 -8.35
N CYS A 403 11.20 -28.29 -8.31
CA CYS A 403 10.59 -27.22 -7.53
C CYS A 403 9.21 -26.85 -8.07
N ALA A 404 9.02 -26.79 -9.40
CA ALA A 404 7.71 -26.56 -10.00
C ALA A 404 6.69 -27.66 -9.66
N ILE A 405 7.12 -28.93 -9.64
CA ILE A 405 6.28 -30.05 -9.18
C ILE A 405 5.94 -29.90 -7.70
N GLY A 406 6.91 -29.54 -6.85
CA GLY A 406 6.67 -29.27 -5.43
C GLY A 406 5.65 -28.15 -5.22
N MET A 407 5.73 -27.07 -5.99
CA MET A 407 4.73 -26.00 -5.97
C MET A 407 3.34 -26.52 -6.33
N LEU A 408 3.23 -27.30 -7.40
CA LEU A 408 1.97 -27.90 -7.84
C LEU A 408 1.37 -28.80 -6.74
N LEU A 409 2.18 -29.65 -6.12
CA LEU A 409 1.74 -30.54 -5.04
C LEU A 409 1.22 -29.77 -3.83
N ILE A 410 1.93 -28.73 -3.38
CA ILE A 410 1.48 -27.87 -2.27
C ILE A 410 0.15 -27.19 -2.63
N THR A 411 0.01 -26.67 -3.86
CA THR A 411 -1.23 -26.04 -4.32
C THR A 411 -2.39 -27.03 -4.40
N VAL A 412 -2.15 -28.25 -4.89
CA VAL A 412 -3.16 -29.31 -4.97
C VAL A 412 -3.58 -29.76 -3.58
N GLN A 413 -2.63 -29.99 -2.67
CA GLN A 413 -2.92 -30.35 -1.28
C GLN A 413 -3.81 -29.29 -0.62
N LYS A 414 -3.41 -28.01 -0.68
CA LYS A 414 -4.22 -26.90 -0.15
C LYS A 414 -5.60 -26.84 -0.80
N ARG A 415 -5.72 -27.17 -2.09
CA ARG A 415 -7.01 -27.20 -2.79
C ARG A 415 -7.88 -28.36 -2.31
N LEU A 416 -7.31 -29.53 -2.03
CA LEU A 416 -8.02 -30.69 -1.51
C LEU A 416 -8.52 -30.45 -0.08
N GLU A 417 -7.66 -29.94 0.81
CA GLU A 417 -8.02 -29.58 2.20
C GLU A 417 -9.16 -28.54 2.26
N ASN A 418 -9.18 -27.61 1.31
CA ASN A 418 -10.18 -26.54 1.28
C ASN A 418 -11.49 -26.92 0.57
N LYS A 419 -11.57 -28.06 -0.14
CA LYS A 419 -12.73 -28.38 -1.00
C LYS A 419 -14.00 -28.64 -0.20
N ASP A 420 -13.88 -29.34 0.94
CA ASP A 420 -15.02 -29.76 1.77
C ASP A 420 -15.13 -28.98 3.08
N ALA A 421 -14.30 -27.94 3.26
CA ALA A 421 -14.33 -27.10 4.45
C ALA A 421 -15.62 -26.27 4.50
N GLU A 422 -16.46 -26.54 5.50
CA GLU A 422 -17.62 -25.73 5.84
C GLU A 422 -17.18 -24.63 6.81
N ARG A 423 -17.36 -23.36 6.43
CA ARG A 423 -16.87 -22.21 7.20
C ARG A 423 -17.99 -21.22 7.44
N PHE A 424 -18.20 -20.85 8.69
CA PHE A 424 -19.05 -19.73 9.07
C PHE A 424 -18.23 -18.60 9.67
N ARG A 425 -18.50 -17.37 9.24
CA ARG A 425 -17.78 -16.18 9.67
C ARG A 425 -18.71 -15.02 9.94
N VAL A 426 -18.51 -14.33 11.05
CA VAL A 426 -19.08 -13.01 11.30
C VAL A 426 -17.95 -12.02 11.12
N TYR A 427 -18.10 -11.03 10.24
CA TYR A 427 -17.05 -10.05 9.90
C TYR A 427 -17.21 -8.73 10.65
N ASN A 428 -16.10 -8.09 11.01
CA ASN A 428 -16.10 -6.76 11.61
C ASN A 428 -16.20 -5.66 10.55
N THR A 429 -17.43 -5.33 10.15
CA THR A 429 -17.71 -4.21 9.23
C THR A 429 -18.05 -2.90 9.93
N LYS A 430 -17.54 -2.71 11.17
CA LYS A 430 -17.82 -1.55 12.04
C LYS A 430 -19.32 -1.34 12.26
N GLN A 431 -19.96 -0.45 11.52
CA GLN A 431 -21.38 -0.11 11.74
C GLN A 431 -22.35 -1.08 11.07
N GLU A 432 -21.91 -1.74 10.00
CA GLU A 432 -22.71 -2.70 9.23
C GLU A 432 -22.47 -4.13 9.75
N LEU A 433 -23.41 -5.03 9.47
CA LEU A 433 -23.28 -6.47 9.74
C LEU A 433 -22.93 -7.16 8.44
N THR A 434 -21.96 -8.08 8.50
CA THR A 434 -21.69 -9.00 7.41
C THR A 434 -21.41 -10.38 8.00
N ILE A 435 -22.14 -11.38 7.52
CA ILE A 435 -22.00 -12.79 7.90
C ILE A 435 -21.81 -13.58 6.62
N GLY A 436 -20.80 -14.45 6.60
CA GLY A 436 -20.54 -15.35 5.49
C GLY A 436 -20.66 -16.80 5.90
N TYR A 437 -21.35 -17.59 5.08
CA TYR A 437 -21.38 -19.04 5.16
C TYR A 437 -20.83 -19.62 3.86
N PHE A 438 -19.80 -20.45 3.95
CA PHE A 438 -19.08 -20.98 2.80
C PHE A 438 -19.02 -22.51 2.86
N LYS A 439 -19.37 -23.16 1.75
CA LYS A 439 -19.31 -24.63 1.60
C LYS A 439 -19.07 -25.01 0.15
N GLY A 440 -18.09 -25.87 -0.11
CA GLY A 440 -17.86 -26.42 -1.45
C GLY A 440 -17.53 -25.38 -2.52
N GLY A 441 -16.94 -24.24 -2.17
CA GLY A 441 -16.66 -23.13 -3.10
C GLY A 441 -17.86 -22.25 -3.44
N ARG A 442 -19.01 -22.45 -2.79
CA ARG A 442 -20.18 -21.56 -2.82
C ARG A 442 -20.30 -20.80 -1.51
N GLY A 443 -20.77 -19.56 -1.58
CA GLY A 443 -20.92 -18.72 -0.41
C GLY A 443 -22.29 -18.03 -0.36
N ILE A 444 -22.87 -17.94 0.84
CA ILE A 444 -24.02 -17.09 1.12
C ILE A 444 -23.55 -15.97 2.04
N ILE A 445 -23.72 -14.74 1.60
CA ILE A 445 -23.35 -13.53 2.36
C ILE A 445 -24.62 -12.82 2.79
N TYR A 446 -24.83 -12.73 4.10
CA TYR A 446 -25.87 -11.90 4.70
C TYR A 446 -25.24 -10.59 5.13
N SER A 447 -25.74 -9.47 4.62
CA SER A 447 -25.12 -8.19 4.93
C SER A 447 -26.13 -7.05 4.97
N THR A 448 -25.88 -6.06 5.83
CA THR A 448 -26.67 -4.82 5.83
C THR A 448 -26.25 -3.79 4.77
N PHE A 449 -25.19 -4.08 4.01
CA PHE A 449 -24.86 -3.33 2.80
C PHE A 449 -25.90 -3.59 1.70
N ASP A 450 -26.02 -2.66 0.74
CA ASP A 450 -27.00 -2.77 -0.35
C ASP A 450 -26.57 -3.74 -1.45
N SER A 451 -25.27 -4.02 -1.56
CA SER A 451 -24.74 -4.93 -2.58
C SER A 451 -23.43 -5.58 -2.14
N LEU A 452 -23.12 -6.70 -2.78
CA LEU A 452 -21.83 -7.37 -2.63
C LEU A 452 -20.66 -6.47 -3.08
N GLN A 453 -20.88 -5.51 -3.97
CA GLN A 453 -19.86 -4.57 -4.45
C GLN A 453 -19.67 -3.35 -3.56
N ALA A 454 -20.41 -3.24 -2.44
CA ALA A 454 -20.25 -2.12 -1.52
C ALA A 454 -18.79 -2.02 -1.02
N ARG A 455 -18.20 -0.82 -1.13
CA ARG A 455 -16.79 -0.57 -0.81
C ARG A 455 -16.40 -1.05 0.59
N GLY A 456 -17.26 -0.81 1.59
CA GLY A 456 -17.01 -1.23 2.98
C GLY A 456 -16.97 -2.76 3.15
N LEU A 457 -17.82 -3.48 2.43
CA LEU A 457 -17.84 -4.95 2.42
C LEU A 457 -16.61 -5.50 1.70
N GLN A 458 -16.32 -4.96 0.51
CA GLN A 458 -15.17 -5.37 -0.29
C GLN A 458 -13.84 -5.13 0.44
N TYR A 459 -13.74 -4.00 1.16
CA TYR A 459 -12.58 -3.70 2.01
C TYR A 459 -12.44 -4.70 3.16
N ALA A 460 -13.53 -5.00 3.89
CA ALA A 460 -13.46 -5.86 5.06
C ALA A 460 -13.20 -7.33 4.70
N CYS A 461 -13.94 -7.86 3.72
CA CYS A 461 -13.91 -9.30 3.45
C CYS A 461 -13.95 -9.66 1.96
N GLY A 462 -13.95 -8.69 1.04
CA GLY A 462 -14.08 -8.96 -0.40
C GLY A 462 -13.02 -9.89 -0.97
N ARG A 463 -11.75 -9.68 -0.57
CA ARG A 463 -10.64 -10.58 -0.96
C ARG A 463 -10.86 -11.99 -0.46
N GLU A 464 -11.24 -12.15 0.80
CA GLU A 464 -11.48 -13.47 1.38
C GLU A 464 -12.70 -14.16 0.78
N ILE A 465 -13.80 -13.44 0.56
CA ILE A 465 -14.98 -13.96 -0.13
C ILE A 465 -14.56 -14.52 -1.49
N GLN A 466 -13.81 -13.76 -2.29
CA GLN A 466 -13.33 -14.20 -3.61
C GLN A 466 -12.43 -15.45 -3.55
N LEU A 467 -11.70 -15.66 -2.45
CA LEU A 467 -10.87 -16.85 -2.26
C LEU A 467 -11.73 -18.07 -1.86
N LEU A 468 -12.72 -17.85 -1.01
CA LEU A 468 -13.60 -18.90 -0.50
C LEU A 468 -14.69 -19.30 -1.50
N THR A 469 -15.06 -18.40 -2.42
CA THR A 469 -16.11 -18.61 -3.42
C THR A 469 -15.54 -18.61 -4.82
N LYS A 470 -15.69 -19.72 -5.54
CA LYS A 470 -15.15 -19.91 -6.90
C LYS A 470 -16.22 -19.89 -7.99
N GLU A 471 -17.48 -20.18 -7.63
CA GLU A 471 -18.61 -20.23 -8.56
C GLU A 471 -19.53 -19.02 -8.35
N GLU A 472 -20.41 -19.11 -7.34
CA GLU A 472 -21.45 -18.13 -7.07
C GLU A 472 -21.47 -17.69 -5.61
N VAL A 473 -21.74 -16.39 -5.44
CA VAL A 473 -22.02 -15.81 -4.13
C VAL A 473 -23.46 -15.34 -4.10
N GLN A 474 -24.27 -15.99 -3.28
CA GLN A 474 -25.63 -15.52 -3.03
C GLN A 474 -25.56 -14.37 -2.01
N PHE A 475 -25.89 -13.16 -2.45
CA PHE A 475 -25.99 -12.01 -1.57
C PHE A 475 -27.42 -11.84 -1.05
N VAL A 476 -27.58 -11.85 0.26
CA VAL A 476 -28.85 -11.61 0.93
C VAL A 476 -28.76 -10.29 1.68
N ALA A 477 -29.41 -9.26 1.11
CA ALA A 477 -29.48 -7.94 1.72
C ALA A 477 -30.40 -7.98 2.95
N LEU A 478 -29.85 -7.63 4.11
CA LEU A 478 -30.58 -7.36 5.33
C LEU A 478 -30.80 -5.85 5.39
N HIS A 479 -31.98 -5.32 5.06
CA HIS A 479 -32.17 -3.87 4.99
C HIS A 479 -31.70 -3.16 6.27
N GLY A 480 -30.59 -2.41 6.17
CA GLY A 480 -29.84 -1.87 7.31
C GLY A 480 -30.43 -0.62 7.96
N GLN A 481 -31.35 0.07 7.27
CA GLN A 481 -31.93 1.33 7.75
C GLN A 481 -32.94 1.14 8.89
N GLU A 482 -33.53 -0.04 9.02
CA GLU A 482 -34.46 -0.33 10.11
C GLU A 482 -33.77 -1.16 11.18
N ARG A 483 -33.94 -0.79 12.46
CA ARG A 483 -33.49 -1.61 13.60
C ARG A 483 -34.36 -2.87 13.69
N LYS A 484 -34.21 -3.80 12.75
CA LYS A 484 -34.93 -5.07 12.73
C LYS A 484 -34.09 -6.18 13.35
N ASN A 485 -34.79 -7.12 13.97
CA ASN A 485 -34.20 -8.37 14.43
C ASN A 485 -34.36 -9.41 13.32
N TYR A 486 -33.38 -10.28 13.17
CA TYR A 486 -33.37 -11.31 12.13
C TYR A 486 -33.08 -12.68 12.74
N LEU A 487 -33.69 -13.73 12.19
CA LEU A 487 -33.38 -15.12 12.51
C LEU A 487 -32.89 -15.80 11.24
N VAL A 488 -31.62 -16.18 11.21
CA VAL A 488 -31.00 -16.87 10.08
C VAL A 488 -30.86 -18.34 10.46
N THR A 489 -31.39 -19.24 9.62
CA THR A 489 -31.25 -20.69 9.80
C THR A 489 -30.22 -21.20 8.82
N LEU A 490 -29.11 -21.74 9.32
CA LEU A 490 -28.04 -22.35 8.53
C LEU A 490 -27.91 -23.84 8.88
N PRO A 491 -27.27 -24.65 8.03
CA PRO A 491 -26.97 -26.05 8.34
C PRO A 491 -26.17 -26.26 9.64
N LEU A 492 -25.45 -25.22 10.10
CA LEU A 492 -24.67 -25.22 11.34
C LEU A 492 -25.50 -24.91 12.60
N GLY A 493 -26.69 -24.32 12.46
CA GLY A 493 -27.54 -23.91 13.58
C GLY A 493 -28.37 -22.66 13.29
N LYS A 494 -29.13 -22.22 14.30
CA LYS A 494 -29.97 -21.02 14.25
C LYS A 494 -29.25 -19.82 14.84
N ILE A 495 -29.27 -18.69 14.15
CA ILE A 495 -28.57 -17.46 14.54
C ILE A 495 -29.58 -16.33 14.68
N ALA A 496 -29.66 -15.74 15.87
CA ALA A 496 -30.51 -14.58 16.14
C ALA A 496 -29.68 -13.29 16.14
N ILE A 497 -30.04 -12.33 15.28
CA ILE A 497 -29.44 -11.00 15.19
C ILE A 497 -30.38 -10.01 15.87
N LEU A 498 -29.92 -9.37 16.94
CA LEU A 498 -30.73 -8.53 17.83
C LEU A 498 -30.26 -7.07 17.81
N CYS A 499 -31.14 -6.17 17.39
CA CYS A 499 -30.97 -4.72 17.41
C CYS A 499 -31.84 -4.03 18.48
N HIS A 500 -32.98 -4.64 18.86
CA HIS A 500 -33.89 -4.13 19.88
C HIS A 500 -34.53 -5.29 20.67
N ALA A 501 -35.08 -5.01 21.85
CA ALA A 501 -35.76 -6.01 22.64
C ALA A 501 -37.16 -6.32 22.09
N VAL A 502 -37.55 -7.59 22.08
CA VAL A 502 -38.87 -8.10 21.64
C VAL A 502 -39.38 -9.13 22.64
N GLU A 503 -40.68 -9.43 22.60
CA GLU A 503 -41.32 -10.28 23.60
C GLU A 503 -41.04 -11.77 23.44
N THR A 504 -40.91 -12.26 22.21
CA THR A 504 -40.62 -13.67 21.92
C THR A 504 -39.68 -13.80 20.72
N ILE A 505 -38.63 -14.61 20.88
CA ILE A 505 -37.71 -15.00 19.80
C ILE A 505 -37.54 -16.52 19.89
N PRO A 506 -37.54 -17.25 18.75
CA PRO A 506 -37.27 -18.68 18.75
C PRO A 506 -35.89 -19.01 19.32
N HIS A 507 -35.71 -20.26 19.78
CA HIS A 507 -34.39 -20.77 20.20
C HIS A 507 -33.33 -20.56 19.11
N ALA A 508 -32.16 -20.06 19.50
CA ALA A 508 -31.02 -19.81 18.64
C ALA A 508 -29.72 -20.23 19.33
N ASP A 509 -28.84 -20.90 18.59
CA ASP A 509 -27.56 -21.41 19.08
C ASP A 509 -26.54 -20.28 19.27
N LEU A 510 -26.62 -19.26 18.40
CA LEU A 510 -25.75 -18.09 18.38
C LEU A 510 -26.60 -16.81 18.40
N VAL A 511 -26.21 -15.84 19.23
CA VAL A 511 -26.85 -14.51 19.26
C VAL A 511 -25.84 -13.43 18.89
N ILE A 512 -26.19 -12.57 17.93
CA ILE A 512 -25.40 -11.40 17.55
C ILE A 512 -26.11 -10.15 18.07
N VAL A 513 -25.48 -9.44 19.00
CA VAL A 513 -26.02 -8.21 19.59
C VAL A 513 -25.46 -6.99 18.86
N ARG A 514 -26.37 -6.12 18.41
CA ARG A 514 -26.05 -4.94 17.59
C ARG A 514 -26.61 -3.65 18.17
N LYS A 515 -26.09 -2.53 17.67
CA LYS A 515 -26.60 -1.16 17.86
C LYS A 515 -26.89 -0.83 19.33
N ASN A 516 -26.03 -1.28 20.24
CA ASN A 516 -26.06 -0.94 21.66
C ASN A 516 -27.30 -1.45 22.42
N LEU A 517 -27.85 -2.61 22.04
CA LEU A 517 -28.92 -3.28 22.77
C LEU A 517 -28.44 -3.73 24.15
N LEU A 518 -28.94 -3.05 25.18
CA LEU A 518 -28.57 -3.29 26.58
C LEU A 518 -29.81 -3.54 27.44
N ASN A 519 -30.85 -2.74 27.23
CA ASN A 519 -32.13 -2.89 27.92
C ASN A 519 -32.88 -4.14 27.43
N GLY A 520 -33.34 -4.98 28.35
CA GLY A 520 -34.09 -6.21 28.04
C GLY A 520 -33.23 -7.39 27.56
N LEU A 521 -31.95 -7.19 27.29
CA LEU A 521 -31.04 -8.25 26.84
C LEU A 521 -30.94 -9.43 27.83
N PRO A 522 -30.81 -9.26 29.16
CA PRO A 522 -30.74 -10.39 30.08
C PRO A 522 -31.99 -11.26 30.07
N ARG A 523 -33.18 -10.66 29.89
CA ARG A 523 -34.45 -11.38 29.78
C ARG A 523 -34.49 -12.24 28.52
N LEU A 524 -34.07 -11.67 27.39
CA LEU A 524 -34.00 -12.37 26.11
C LEU A 524 -33.01 -13.54 26.14
N LEU A 525 -31.83 -13.34 26.71
CA LEU A 525 -30.81 -14.38 26.78
C LEU A 525 -31.25 -15.57 27.65
N ARG A 526 -32.04 -15.34 28.70
CA ARG A 526 -32.64 -16.42 29.51
C ARG A 526 -33.70 -17.23 28.76
N GLN A 527 -34.40 -16.61 27.80
CA GLN A 527 -35.40 -17.28 26.96
C GLN A 527 -34.74 -18.04 25.81
N ILE A 528 -33.78 -17.41 25.11
CA ILE A 528 -33.11 -17.97 23.94
C ILE A 528 -32.13 -19.08 24.34
N ARG A 529 -31.43 -18.91 25.47
CA ARG A 529 -30.35 -19.79 25.97
C ARG A 529 -29.26 -20.07 24.92
N PRO A 530 -28.63 -19.04 24.34
CA PRO A 530 -27.61 -19.24 23.32
C PRO A 530 -26.34 -19.86 23.93
N LYS A 531 -25.61 -20.62 23.10
CA LYS A 531 -24.29 -21.15 23.47
C LYS A 531 -23.23 -20.05 23.45
N LEU A 532 -23.35 -19.10 22.53
CA LEU A 532 -22.42 -17.99 22.34
C LEU A 532 -23.14 -16.69 22.01
N VAL A 533 -22.62 -15.58 22.53
CA VAL A 533 -23.07 -14.23 22.19
C VAL A 533 -21.94 -13.42 21.56
N ILE A 534 -22.15 -12.95 20.34
CA ILE A 534 -21.21 -12.08 19.62
C ILE A 534 -21.67 -10.63 19.74
N LEU A 535 -20.80 -9.76 20.22
CA LEU A 535 -21.00 -8.32 20.23
C LEU A 535 -20.40 -7.72 18.96
N ASP A 536 -21.24 -7.26 18.04
CA ASP A 536 -20.78 -6.72 16.76
C ASP A 536 -20.03 -5.38 16.91
N GLY A 537 -19.37 -4.95 15.83
CA GLY A 537 -18.59 -3.71 15.80
C GLY A 537 -19.41 -2.42 15.97
N SER A 538 -20.75 -2.49 15.91
CA SER A 538 -21.63 -1.32 16.00
C SER A 538 -21.90 -0.88 17.44
N ASN A 539 -21.48 -1.69 18.42
CA ASN A 539 -21.56 -1.38 19.84
C ASN A 539 -20.43 -0.43 20.29
N SER A 540 -20.76 0.53 21.16
CA SER A 540 -19.78 1.43 21.78
C SER A 540 -18.90 0.66 22.77
N GLN A 541 -17.66 1.12 22.99
CA GLN A 541 -16.70 0.38 23.85
C GLN A 541 -17.24 0.20 25.27
N GLU A 542 -17.84 1.26 25.79
CA GLU A 542 -18.40 1.31 27.13
C GLU A 542 -19.56 0.32 27.28
N LYS A 543 -20.47 0.29 26.29
CA LYS A 543 -21.61 -0.63 26.30
C LYS A 543 -21.18 -2.08 26.08
N SER A 544 -20.22 -2.34 25.19
CA SER A 544 -19.66 -3.68 25.02
C SER A 544 -19.10 -4.21 26.34
N LYS A 545 -18.31 -3.42 27.08
CA LYS A 545 -17.79 -3.82 28.40
C LYS A 545 -18.90 -4.12 29.41
N HIS A 546 -19.98 -3.33 29.41
CA HIS A 546 -21.12 -3.57 30.28
C HIS A 546 -21.87 -4.85 29.92
N ILE A 547 -22.11 -5.09 28.63
CA ILE A 547 -22.76 -6.30 28.14
C ILE A 547 -21.91 -7.53 28.44
N GLN A 548 -20.58 -7.48 28.25
CA GLN A 548 -19.68 -8.58 28.61
C GLN A 548 -19.80 -8.96 30.09
N ARG A 549 -19.73 -7.98 31.01
CA ARG A 549 -19.93 -8.23 32.44
C ARG A 549 -21.27 -8.91 32.76
N THR A 550 -22.30 -8.57 31.99
CA THR A 550 -23.65 -9.16 32.13
C THR A 550 -23.70 -10.59 31.59
N LEU A 551 -22.97 -10.87 30.51
CA LEU A 551 -22.85 -12.22 29.93
C LEU A 551 -22.03 -13.14 30.84
N ASP A 552 -20.93 -12.62 31.39
CA ASP A 552 -20.07 -13.33 32.34
C ASP A 552 -20.84 -13.72 33.61
N SER A 553 -21.70 -12.83 34.13
CA SER A 553 -22.53 -13.14 35.31
C SER A 553 -23.64 -14.15 35.03
N LEU A 554 -24.04 -14.32 33.76
CA LEU A 554 -24.98 -15.34 33.32
C LEU A 554 -24.27 -16.65 32.92
N GLY A 555 -22.93 -16.71 32.95
CA GLY A 555 -22.15 -17.88 32.53
C GLY A 555 -22.22 -18.15 31.02
N ILE A 556 -22.53 -17.15 30.21
CA ILE A 556 -22.68 -17.28 28.75
C ILE A 556 -21.37 -16.88 28.08
N GLN A 557 -20.84 -17.76 27.22
CA GLN A 557 -19.65 -17.44 26.42
C GLN A 557 -19.93 -16.23 25.53
N ASN A 558 -18.94 -15.35 25.41
CA ASN A 558 -19.08 -14.14 24.62
C ASN A 558 -17.83 -13.81 23.81
N TYR A 559 -18.03 -13.12 22.69
CA TYR A 559 -16.96 -12.67 21.80
C TYR A 559 -17.18 -11.22 21.36
N LEU A 560 -16.17 -10.38 21.53
CA LEU A 560 -16.20 -8.98 21.12
C LEU A 560 -15.54 -8.82 19.74
N MET A 561 -16.31 -8.38 18.75
CA MET A 561 -15.82 -8.19 17.39
C MET A 561 -14.93 -6.97 17.22
N LYS A 562 -15.05 -5.96 18.08
CA LYS A 562 -14.52 -4.61 17.82
C LYS A 562 -13.00 -4.55 17.62
N ASP A 563 -12.28 -5.44 18.29
CA ASP A 563 -10.81 -5.54 18.22
C ASP A 563 -10.35 -6.77 17.40
N ASN A 564 -11.29 -7.44 16.73
CA ASN A 564 -11.05 -8.68 16.01
C ASN A 564 -11.50 -8.56 14.56
N PHE A 565 -10.91 -9.39 13.70
CA PHE A 565 -11.30 -9.49 12.31
C PHE A 565 -12.71 -10.00 12.12
N ALA A 566 -12.85 -11.23 12.56
CA ALA A 566 -13.97 -12.08 12.34
C ALA A 566 -14.05 -13.02 13.51
N TYR A 567 -15.27 -13.46 13.77
CA TYR A 567 -15.46 -14.68 14.53
C TYR A 567 -15.59 -15.82 13.52
N VAL A 568 -14.73 -16.84 13.63
CA VAL A 568 -14.85 -18.08 12.85
C VAL A 568 -15.57 -19.09 13.72
N TRP A 569 -16.70 -19.59 13.23
CA TRP A 569 -17.45 -20.63 13.90
C TRP A 569 -17.16 -21.95 13.21
N ASP A 570 -16.26 -22.72 13.81
CA ASP A 570 -16.00 -24.09 13.40
C ASP A 570 -16.91 -25.03 14.21
N LYS A 571 -17.52 -25.99 13.52
CA LYS A 571 -18.49 -26.93 14.11
C LYS A 571 -17.88 -27.79 15.22
N GLU A 572 -16.55 -27.91 15.26
CA GLU A 572 -15.78 -28.63 16.29
C GLU A 572 -15.64 -27.85 17.61
N ASN A 573 -15.93 -26.55 17.62
CA ASN A 573 -15.99 -25.72 18.84
C ASN A 573 -17.40 -25.70 19.47
N LEU A 574 -18.24 -26.68 19.13
CA LEU A 574 -19.57 -26.96 19.68
C LEU A 574 -19.61 -28.38 20.24
#